data_AF-A0A839UXD7-F1
#
_entry.id   AF-A0A839UXD7-F1
#
_cell.length_a   1.000
_cell.length_b   1.000
_cell.length_c   1.000
_cell.angle_alpha   90.00
_cell.angle_beta   90.00
_cell.angle_gamma   90.00
#
_symmetry.space_group_name_H-M   'P 1'
#
loop_
_entity.id
_entity.type
_entity.pdbx_description
1 polymer ?
#
loop_
_entity_poly.entity_id
_entity_poly.type
_entity_poly.pdbx_seq_one_letter_code
_entity_poly.pdbx_strand_id
1 'polypeptide(L)'
;MLVWDETDVLAVLEVLPEVERDGIWHQYVAEKDGIQLKVTIYQYDGDVRFELTNLGNNHSLFTMQLIDCEGVHRTFENDNEYLDFAPSKCFGSRYDGEQSIPFGIRVRVNPSINISVYG
;
A
#
# COMPACT_ATOMS: atom_id res chain seq x y z
N MET A 1 -0.99 -13.80 7.70
CA MET A 1 -1.74 -12.59 8.10
C MET A 1 -0.76 -11.44 8.11
N LEU A 2 -1.00 -10.52 7.20
CA LEU A 2 -0.21 -9.32 6.99
C LEU A 2 -0.29 -8.43 8.23
N VAL A 3 0.86 -7.92 8.67
CA VAL A 3 0.96 -7.01 9.82
C VAL A 3 0.87 -5.58 9.33
N TRP A 4 -0.11 -4.83 9.78
CA TRP A 4 -0.35 -3.45 9.37
C TRP A 4 -1.18 -2.71 10.40
N ASP A 5 -1.11 -1.38 10.35
CA ASP A 5 -2.00 -0.47 11.07
C ASP A 5 -2.89 0.28 10.06
N GLU A 6 -4.20 0.13 10.21
CA GLU A 6 -5.19 0.80 9.36
C GLU A 6 -5.08 2.33 9.42
N THR A 7 -4.69 2.86 10.58
CA THR A 7 -4.55 4.31 10.81
C THR A 7 -3.34 4.88 10.07
N ASP A 8 -2.27 4.10 9.94
CA ASP A 8 -1.11 4.46 9.13
C ASP A 8 -1.45 4.51 7.64
N VAL A 9 -2.19 3.51 7.15
CA VAL A 9 -2.62 3.48 5.75
C VAL A 9 -3.55 4.65 5.43
N LEU A 10 -4.49 4.93 6.32
CA LEU A 10 -5.38 6.10 6.22
C LEU A 10 -4.57 7.40 6.22
N ALA A 11 -3.60 7.54 7.12
CA ALA A 11 -2.83 8.77 7.24
C ALA A 11 -2.00 9.06 5.99
N VAL A 12 -1.38 8.05 5.38
CA VAL A 12 -0.56 8.23 4.18
C VAL A 12 -1.40 8.37 2.92
N LEU A 13 -2.48 7.59 2.77
CA LEU A 13 -3.33 7.62 1.57
C LEU A 13 -4.39 8.72 1.62
N GLU A 14 -4.59 9.36 2.77
CA GLU A 14 -5.55 10.44 3.03
C GLU A 14 -7.01 10.08 2.67
N VAL A 15 -7.35 8.79 2.69
CA VAL A 15 -8.69 8.27 2.33
C VAL A 15 -9.14 7.17 3.28
N LEU A 16 -10.46 7.07 3.49
CA LEU A 16 -11.07 5.98 4.24
C LEU A 16 -11.17 4.73 3.36
N PRO A 17 -10.96 3.52 3.93
CA PRO A 17 -11.17 2.30 3.18
C PRO A 17 -12.65 2.03 2.96
N GLU A 18 -12.97 1.49 1.78
CA GLU A 18 -14.12 0.60 1.63
C GLU A 18 -13.73 -0.75 2.25
N VAL A 19 -14.57 -1.24 3.16
CA VAL A 19 -14.35 -2.53 3.83
C VAL A 19 -15.43 -3.49 3.36
N GLU A 20 -14.99 -4.65 2.89
CA GLU A 20 -15.90 -5.74 2.53
C GLU A 20 -16.72 -6.20 3.74
N ARG A 21 -17.92 -6.75 3.51
CA ARG A 21 -18.88 -7.09 4.56
C ARG A 21 -18.31 -8.02 5.63
N ASP A 22 -17.51 -8.99 5.22
CA ASP A 22 -16.87 -9.98 6.08
C ASP A 22 -15.44 -9.55 6.48
N GLY A 23 -15.00 -8.34 6.09
CA GLY A 23 -13.71 -7.77 6.41
C GLY A 23 -12.53 -8.50 5.76
N ILE A 24 -12.77 -9.21 4.64
CA ILE A 24 -11.73 -10.00 3.97
C ILE A 24 -10.69 -9.09 3.30
N TRP A 25 -11.14 -7.95 2.79
CA TRP A 25 -10.28 -6.94 2.19
C TRP A 25 -10.65 -5.52 2.59
N HIS A 26 -9.65 -4.66 2.54
CA HIS A 26 -9.76 -3.21 2.68
C HIS A 26 -9.29 -2.55 1.38
N GLN A 27 -10.12 -1.71 0.77
CA GLN A 27 -9.80 -1.01 -0.47
C GLN A 27 -9.71 0.49 -0.22
N TYR A 28 -8.56 1.06 -0.51
CA TYR A 28 -8.29 2.48 -0.44
C TYR A 28 -8.23 3.02 -1.87
N VAL A 29 -8.99 4.08 -2.15
CA VAL A 29 -9.04 4.74 -3.45
C VAL A 29 -8.66 6.20 -3.30
N ALA A 30 -7.44 6.55 -3.69
CA ALA A 30 -6.93 7.90 -3.67
C ALA A 30 -6.89 8.47 -5.10
N GLU A 31 -7.29 9.72 -5.27
CA GLU A 31 -7.32 10.39 -6.57
C GLU A 31 -6.52 11.68 -6.52
N LYS A 32 -5.62 11.86 -7.50
CA LYS A 32 -4.81 13.08 -7.61
C LYS A 32 -4.39 13.32 -9.06
N ASP A 33 -4.49 14.57 -9.51
CA ASP A 33 -4.06 15.00 -10.85
C ASP A 33 -4.61 14.15 -12.01
N GLY A 34 -5.86 13.66 -11.88
CA GLY A 34 -6.50 12.81 -12.88
C GLY A 34 -6.02 11.35 -12.90
N ILE A 35 -5.24 10.94 -11.90
CA ILE A 35 -4.83 9.55 -11.67
C ILE A 35 -5.56 9.03 -10.43
N GLN A 36 -6.10 7.82 -10.52
CA GLN A 36 -6.64 7.07 -9.40
C GLN A 36 -5.67 5.96 -9.01
N LEU A 37 -5.27 5.94 -7.74
CA LEU A 37 -4.60 4.83 -7.08
C LEU A 37 -5.62 4.03 -6.28
N LYS A 38 -5.72 2.75 -6.58
CA LYS A 38 -6.45 1.77 -5.79
C LYS A 38 -5.46 0.80 -5.13
N VAL A 39 -5.52 0.73 -3.80
CA VAL A 39 -4.76 -0.23 -2.99
C VAL A 39 -5.76 -1.16 -2.33
N THR A 40 -5.72 -2.46 -2.63
CA THR A 40 -6.56 -3.47 -2.00
C THR A 40 -5.71 -4.39 -1.15
N ILE A 41 -5.97 -4.45 0.15
CA ILE A 41 -5.26 -5.26 1.14
C ILE A 41 -6.11 -6.47 1.49
N TYR A 42 -5.66 -7.67 1.15
CA TYR A 42 -6.24 -8.96 1.52
C TYR A 42 -5.54 -9.49 2.76
N GLN A 43 -5.94 -9.00 3.94
CA GLN A 43 -5.19 -9.17 5.19
C GLN A 43 -4.93 -10.63 5.62
N TYR A 44 -5.86 -11.53 5.29
CA TYR A 44 -5.77 -12.94 5.68
C TYR A 44 -4.82 -13.72 4.78
N ASP A 45 -4.90 -13.51 3.47
CA ASP A 45 -4.02 -14.10 2.46
C ASP A 45 -2.62 -13.47 2.51
N GLY A 46 -2.54 -12.23 2.99
CA GLY A 46 -1.30 -11.45 2.97
C GLY A 46 -1.04 -10.82 1.61
N ASP A 47 -2.03 -10.69 0.75
CA ASP A 47 -1.83 -10.11 -0.58
C ASP A 47 -2.16 -8.63 -0.59
N VAL A 48 -1.41 -7.84 -1.38
CA VAL A 48 -1.71 -6.43 -1.62
C VAL A 48 -1.72 -6.16 -3.12
N ARG A 49 -2.82 -5.61 -3.62
CA ARG A 49 -2.98 -5.24 -5.02
C ARG A 49 -2.94 -3.72 -5.19
N PHE A 50 -2.18 -3.27 -6.18
CA PHE A 50 -2.03 -1.87 -6.58
C PHE A 50 -2.52 -1.69 -8.00
N GLU A 51 -3.37 -0.70 -8.23
CA GLU A 51 -3.88 -0.36 -9.56
C GLU A 51 -3.82 1.16 -9.74
N LEU A 52 -3.23 1.61 -10.84
CA LEU A 52 -3.28 3.00 -11.28
C LEU A 52 -4.11 3.12 -12.54
N THR A 53 -5.09 4.02 -12.52
CA THR A 53 -5.97 4.29 -13.66
C THR A 53 -5.92 5.77 -14.01
N ASN A 54 -5.83 6.08 -15.30
CA ASN A 54 -6.03 7.46 -15.77
C ASN A 54 -7.53 7.74 -15.88
N LEU A 55 -8.04 8.68 -15.09
CA LEU A 55 -9.47 9.00 -15.03
C LEU A 55 -9.98 9.69 -16.30
N GLY A 56 -9.11 10.35 -17.07
CA GLY A 56 -9.49 11.07 -18.29
C GLY A 56 -9.88 10.15 -19.45
N ASN A 57 -9.34 8.92 -19.49
CA ASN A 57 -9.62 7.94 -20.54
C ASN A 57 -9.94 6.53 -20.01
N ASN A 58 -10.01 6.37 -18.69
CA ASN A 58 -10.26 5.12 -17.97
C ASN A 58 -9.27 3.98 -18.31
N HIS A 59 -8.05 4.33 -18.75
CA HIS A 59 -7.03 3.36 -19.11
C HIS A 59 -6.19 2.97 -17.89
N SER A 60 -5.92 1.67 -17.74
CA SER A 60 -4.97 1.17 -16.75
C SER A 60 -3.56 1.64 -17.10
N LEU A 61 -2.93 2.36 -16.17
CA LEU A 61 -1.54 2.80 -16.28
C LEU A 61 -0.59 1.77 -15.68
N PHE A 62 -1.02 1.09 -14.62
CA PHE A 62 -0.21 0.13 -13.88
C PHE A 62 -1.10 -0.82 -13.08
N THR A 63 -0.69 -2.08 -12.97
CA THR A 63 -1.30 -3.05 -12.07
C THR A 63 -0.22 -3.98 -11.54
N MET A 64 -0.20 -4.21 -10.23
CA MET A 64 0.73 -5.12 -9.56
C MET A 64 0.01 -5.79 -8.39
N GLN A 65 0.41 -7.02 -8.10
CA GLN A 65 0.03 -7.73 -6.89
C GLN A 65 1.29 -8.19 -6.17
N LEU A 66 1.39 -7.83 -4.89
CA LEU A 66 2.40 -8.30 -3.96
C LEU A 66 1.81 -9.50 -3.22
N ILE A 67 2.38 -10.67 -3.44
CA ILE A 67 1.94 -11.93 -2.83
C ILE A 67 2.69 -12.15 -1.52
N ASP A 68 2.00 -12.72 -0.51
CA ASP A 68 2.58 -13.05 0.79
C ASP A 68 3.31 -11.87 1.45
N CYS A 69 2.75 -10.67 1.35
CA CYS A 69 3.23 -9.45 1.98
C CYS A 69 3.27 -9.62 3.51
N GLU A 70 4.46 -9.44 4.08
CA GLU A 70 4.71 -9.69 5.51
C GLU A 70 4.18 -8.56 6.38
N GLY A 71 4.19 -7.33 5.86
CA GLY A 71 3.57 -6.21 6.51
C GLY A 71 3.69 -4.89 5.77
N VAL A 72 3.03 -3.90 6.35
CA VAL A 72 3.00 -2.52 5.90
C VAL A 72 3.49 -1.64 7.04
N HIS A 73 4.37 -0.70 6.74
CA HIS A 73 4.91 0.23 7.72
C HIS A 73 4.88 1.64 7.19
N ARG A 74 4.50 2.59 8.03
CA ARG A 74 4.57 4.01 7.71
C ARG A 74 5.97 4.54 7.96
N THR A 75 6.59 5.10 6.93
CA THR A 75 7.97 5.59 6.98
C THR A 75 8.01 7.09 6.70
N PHE A 76 8.86 7.81 7.43
CA PHE A 76 9.18 9.22 7.19
C PHE A 76 10.61 9.36 6.69
N GLU A 77 10.80 9.98 5.53
CA GLU A 77 12.13 10.22 4.95
C GLU A 77 12.18 11.57 4.24
N ASN A 78 13.11 12.44 4.65
CA ASN A 78 13.34 13.76 4.04
C ASN A 78 12.05 14.59 3.88
N ASP A 79 11.30 14.76 4.98
CA ASP A 79 9.99 15.44 5.02
C ASP A 79 8.88 14.81 4.15
N ASN A 80 9.12 13.64 3.58
CA ASN A 80 8.12 12.87 2.86
C ASN A 80 7.64 11.70 3.71
N GLU A 81 6.40 11.30 3.46
CA GLU A 81 5.72 10.24 4.18
C GLU A 81 5.29 9.16 3.19
N TYR A 82 5.50 7.90 3.57
CA TYR A 82 5.30 6.76 2.72
C TYR A 82 4.69 5.57 3.47
N LEU A 83 4.03 4.68 2.71
CA LEU A 83 3.79 3.31 3.11
C LEU A 83 4.81 2.41 2.42
N ASP A 84 5.52 1.65 3.23
CA ASP A 84 6.42 0.60 2.79
C ASP A 84 5.70 -0.74 2.92
N PHE A 85 5.70 -1.52 1.84
CA PHE A 85 5.08 -2.84 1.76
C PHE A 85 6.17 -3.90 1.62
N ALA A 86 6.28 -4.77 2.62
CA ALA A 86 7.29 -5.80 2.69
C ALA A 86 6.90 -7.00 1.81
N PRO A 87 7.69 -7.36 0.79
CA PRO A 87 7.48 -8.58 0.02
C PRO A 87 7.64 -9.83 0.89
N SER A 88 7.20 -10.98 0.38
CA SER A 88 7.40 -12.27 1.04
C SER A 88 8.88 -12.50 1.39
N LYS A 89 9.16 -13.04 2.59
CA LYS A 89 10.53 -13.39 3.03
C LYS A 89 11.47 -12.17 3.08
N CYS A 90 10.94 -10.97 3.26
CA CYS A 90 11.74 -9.78 3.52
C CYS A 90 12.49 -9.94 4.86
N PHE A 91 11.85 -10.61 5.81
CA PHE A 91 12.40 -10.88 7.13
C PHE A 91 12.79 -12.36 7.31
N GLY A 92 13.84 -12.61 8.09
CA GLY A 92 14.24 -13.97 8.49
C GLY A 92 13.34 -14.59 9.58
N SER A 93 12.41 -13.80 10.11
CA SER A 93 11.41 -14.16 11.11
C SER A 93 10.09 -13.45 10.77
N ARG A 94 9.03 -13.73 11.54
CA ARG A 94 7.77 -12.97 11.39
C ARG A 94 8.02 -11.48 11.65
N TYR A 95 7.54 -10.63 10.74
CA TYR A 95 7.56 -9.18 10.91
C TYR A 95 6.72 -8.77 12.14
N ASP A 96 7.22 -7.82 12.92
CA ASP A 96 6.60 -7.37 14.17
C ASP A 96 5.78 -6.08 14.02
N GLY A 97 5.84 -5.42 12.86
CA GLY A 97 5.17 -4.14 12.60
C GLY A 97 6.01 -2.91 12.96
N GLU A 98 7.14 -3.10 13.66
CA GLU A 98 7.97 -2.02 14.20
C GLU A 98 9.32 -1.92 13.50
N GLN A 99 9.84 -3.02 12.99
CA GLN A 99 11.10 -3.02 12.24
C GLN A 99 10.96 -2.24 10.93
N SER A 100 12.00 -1.51 10.53
CA SER A 100 12.01 -0.89 9.20
C SER A 100 12.05 -1.97 8.12
N ILE A 101 11.25 -1.80 7.06
CA ILE A 101 11.24 -2.71 5.91
C ILE A 101 12.44 -2.34 5.02
N PRO A 102 13.42 -3.23 4.79
CA PRO A 102 14.67 -2.90 4.11
C PRO A 102 14.52 -2.69 2.60
N PHE A 103 13.56 -3.38 1.96
CA PHE A 103 13.27 -3.27 0.55
C PHE A 103 11.82 -3.68 0.27
N GLY A 104 11.23 -3.17 -0.80
CA GLY A 104 9.84 -3.50 -1.13
C GLY A 104 9.19 -2.52 -2.08
N ILE A 105 7.87 -2.37 -1.93
CA ILE A 105 7.09 -1.37 -2.65
C ILE A 105 6.84 -0.20 -1.72
N ARG A 106 7.10 1.01 -2.21
CA ARG A 106 6.85 2.26 -1.52
C ARG A 106 5.74 3.02 -2.20
N VAL A 107 4.76 3.48 -1.44
CA VAL A 107 3.60 4.22 -1.92
C VAL A 107 3.46 5.53 -1.17
N ARG A 108 3.12 6.61 -1.89
CA ARG A 108 2.66 7.88 -1.32
C ARG A 108 1.64 8.55 -2.24
N VAL A 109 0.85 9.47 -1.69
CA VAL A 109 -0.08 10.31 -2.47
C VAL A 109 0.18 11.81 -2.32
N ASN A 110 1.05 12.21 -1.38
CA ASN A 110 1.42 13.60 -1.13
C ASN A 110 2.93 13.81 -1.38
N PRO A 111 3.35 14.77 -2.25
CA PRO A 111 2.54 15.74 -3.01
C PRO A 111 1.84 15.15 -4.23
N SER A 112 2.25 13.97 -4.70
CA SER A 112 1.64 13.29 -5.85
C SER A 112 1.60 11.78 -5.63
N ILE A 113 0.73 11.10 -6.38
CA ILE A 113 0.68 9.63 -6.38
C ILE A 113 2.01 9.10 -6.92
N ASN A 114 2.69 8.29 -6.13
CA ASN A 114 3.89 7.59 -6.51
C ASN A 114 3.85 6.17 -5.98
N ILE A 115 4.23 5.23 -6.85
CA ILE A 115 4.54 3.85 -6.51
C ILE A 115 5.94 3.59 -7.03
N SER A 116 6.83 3.08 -6.17
CA SER A 116 8.20 2.76 -6.53
C SER A 116 8.66 1.49 -5.84
N VAL A 117 9.66 0.85 -6.44
CA VAL A 117 10.44 -0.19 -5.76
C VAL A 117 11.61 0.50 -5.05
N TYR A 118 11.91 0.08 -3.83
CA TYR A 118 13.06 0.58 -3.07
C TYR A 118 13.82 -0.58 -2.42
N GLY A 119 15.08 -0.34 -2.02
CA GLY A 119 15.98 -1.32 -1.42
C GLY A 119 17.44 -1.04 -1.73
#